data_AF-A0A351LCS6-F1
#
_entry.id   AF-A0A351LCS6-F1
#
_cell.length_a   1.000
_cell.length_b   1.000
_cell.length_c   1.000
_cell.angle_alpha   90.00
_cell.angle_beta   90.00
_cell.angle_gamma   90.00
#
_symmetry.space_group_name_H-M   'P 1'
#
loop_
_entity.id
_entity.type
_entity.pdbx_description
1 polymer ?
#
loop_
_entity_poly.entity_id
_entity_poly.type
_entity_poly.pdbx_seq_one_letter_code
_entity_poly.pdbx_strand_id
1 'polypeptide(L)' 'FGFVEMGSDAEETAAIEALDGAEWMGRELKVNKAKPREDRKSSAGSWGNNNRGARQSRY' A
#
# COMPACT_ATOMS: atom_id res chain seq x y z
N PHE A 1 10.41 -0.79 -3.71
CA PHE A 1 9.55 -1.91 -3.31
C PHE A 1 9.03 -2.58 -4.56
N GLY A 2 9.08 -3.90 -4.61
CA GLY A 2 8.57 -4.70 -5.72
C GLY A 2 7.88 -5.93 -5.15
N PHE A 3 7.06 -6.58 -5.97
CA PHE A 3 6.47 -7.86 -5.65
C PHE A 3 7.11 -8.89 -6.57
N VAL A 4 7.53 -10.01 -6.00
CA VAL A 4 8.04 -11.15 -6.74
C VAL A 4 7.06 -12.28 -6.51
N GLU A 5 6.55 -12.85 -7.61
CA GLU A 5 5.68 -14.02 -7.56
C GLU A 5 6.57 -15.27 -7.58
N MET A 6 6.41 -16.12 -6.56
CA MET A 6 7.13 -17.39 -6.44
C MET A 6 6.19 -18.53 -6.87
N GLY A 7 6.75 -19.61 -7.42
CA GLY A 7 5.96 -20.75 -7.91
C GLY A 7 5.29 -21.55 -6.78
N SER A 8 5.81 -21.45 -5.55
CA SER A 8 5.27 -22.12 -4.37
C SER A 8 5.51 -21.35 -3.07
N ASP A 9 4.64 -21.57 -2.07
CA ASP A 9 4.78 -21.01 -0.72
C ASP A 9 6.08 -21.48 0.00
N ALA A 10 6.59 -22.66 -0.36
CA ALA A 10 7.84 -23.18 0.19
C ALA A 10 9.05 -22.35 -0.31
N GLU A 11 9.06 -22.01 -1.60
CA GLU A 11 10.09 -21.15 -2.19
C GLU A 11 9.98 -19.71 -1.67
N GLU A 12 8.77 -19.21 -1.42
CA GLU A 12 8.55 -17.91 -0.77
C GLU A 12 9.24 -17.86 0.60
N THR A 13 9.03 -18.89 1.42
CA THR A 13 9.59 -18.95 2.78
C THR A 13 11.12 -19.01 2.75
N ALA A 14 11.69 -19.85 1.89
CA ALA A 14 13.15 -19.97 1.75
C ALA A 14 13.79 -18.67 1.23
N ALA A 15 13.12 -17.96 0.32
CA ALA A 15 13.60 -16.67 -0.19
C ALA A 15 13.54 -15.56 0.89
N ILE A 16 12.50 -15.55 1.74
CA ILE A 16 12.43 -14.63 2.88
C ILE A 16 13.58 -14.91 3.85
N GLU A 17 13.78 -16.15 4.27
CA GLU A 17 14.85 -16.49 5.24
C GLU A 17 16.25 -16.17 4.73
N ALA A 18 16.51 -16.32 3.43
CA ALA A 18 17.82 -16.09 2.85
C ALA A 18 18.11 -14.62 2.50
N LEU A 19 17.07 -13.83 2.18
CA LEU A 19 17.23 -12.48 1.63
C LEU A 19 16.76 -11.37 2.58
N ASP A 20 15.96 -11.69 3.60
CA ASP A 20 15.56 -10.72 4.63
C ASP A 20 16.75 -10.42 5.54
N GLY A 21 17.18 -9.17 5.56
CA GLY A 21 18.37 -8.71 6.29
C GLY A 21 19.69 -8.90 5.54
N ALA A 22 19.67 -9.40 4.30
CA ALA A 22 20.89 -9.49 3.49
C ALA A 22 21.34 -8.10 3.00
N GLU A 23 22.63 -7.80 3.11
CA GLU A 23 23.21 -6.60 2.52
C GLU A 23 23.43 -6.78 1.02
N TRP A 24 22.76 -5.96 0.22
CA TRP A 24 22.90 -5.93 -1.23
C TRP A 24 23.38 -4.55 -1.69
N MET A 25 24.57 -4.50 -2.28
CA MET A 25 25.19 -3.25 -2.77
C MET A 25 25.17 -2.12 -1.72
N GLY A 26 25.47 -2.45 -0.45
CA GLY A 26 25.47 -1.50 0.67
C GLY A 26 24.07 -1.07 1.14
N ARG A 27 23.03 -1.82 0.79
CA ARG A 27 21.65 -1.60 1.23
C ARG A 27 21.07 -2.88 1.81
N GLU A 28 20.48 -2.77 2.99
CA GLU A 28 19.75 -3.86 3.63
C GLU A 28 18.48 -4.19 2.83
N LEU A 29 18.35 -5.45 2.39
CA LEU A 29 17.14 -5.94 1.75
C LEU A 29 16.15 -6.40 2.81
N LYS A 30 14.90 -5.97 2.67
CA LYS A 30 13.79 -6.41 3.51
C LYS A 30 12.80 -7.20 2.66
N VAL A 31 12.65 -8.49 2.94
CA VAL A 31 11.80 -9.41 2.18
C VAL A 31 10.75 -9.98 3.13
N ASN A 32 9.47 -9.81 2.81
CA ASN A 32 8.36 -10.21 3.68
C ASN A 32 7.25 -10.84 2.84
N LYS A 33 6.48 -11.74 3.46
CA LYS A 33 5.28 -12.34 2.85
C LYS A 33 4.34 -11.24 2.36
N ALA A 34 3.95 -11.32 1.09
CA ALA A 34 3.10 -10.32 0.49
C ALA A 34 1.73 -10.33 1.18
N LYS A 35 1.40 -9.27 1.92
CA LYS A 35 0.06 -9.12 2.49
C LYS A 35 -0.91 -8.70 1.36
N PRO A 36 -2.10 -9.31 1.27
CA PRO A 36 -3.11 -8.85 0.33
C PRO A 36 -3.37 -7.37 0.59
N ARG A 37 -3.43 -6.59 -0.49
CA ARG A 37 -3.78 -5.17 -0.39
C ARG A 37 -5.16 -5.09 0.25
N GLU A 38 -5.22 -4.58 1.47
CA GLU A 38 -6.49 -4.23 2.09
C GLU A 38 -7.19 -3.27 1.11
N ASP A 39 -8.42 -3.60 0.73
CA ASP A 39 -9.24 -2.73 -0.08
C ASP A 39 -9.27 -1.40 0.65
N ARG A 40 -8.55 -0.41 0.13
CA ARG A 40 -8.69 0.98 0.56
C ARG A 40 -10.08 1.35 0.13
N LYS A 41 -11.05 1.00 0.97
CA LYS A 41 -12.46 1.37 0.88
C LYS A 41 -12.39 2.84 0.59
N SER A 42 -12.67 3.17 -0.67
CA SER A 42 -12.50 4.51 -1.19
C SER A 42 -13.11 5.40 -0.15
N SER A 43 -12.28 6.23 0.48
CA SER A 43 -12.77 7.19 1.46
C SER A 43 -13.79 8.01 0.68
N ALA A 44 -15.06 7.67 0.87
CA ALA A 44 -16.20 8.41 0.35
C ALA A 44 -16.33 9.75 1.11
N GLY A 45 -15.21 10.31 1.56
CA GLY A 45 -15.03 11.72 1.78
C GLY A 45 -14.68 12.35 0.44
N SER A 46 -15.69 12.58 -0.39
CA SER A 46 -15.71 13.68 -1.37
C SER A 46 -16.90 14.54 -0.96
N TRP A 47 -16.71 15.42 0.01
CA TRP A 47 -16.49 16.85 -0.26
C TRP A 47 -17.56 17.38 -1.23
N GLY A 48 -18.65 17.92 -0.68
CA GLY A 48 -19.56 18.70 -1.52
C GLY A 48 -20.99 18.84 -1.01
N ASN A 49 -21.23 19.28 0.24
CA ASN A 49 -22.49 19.97 0.51
C ASN A 49 -22.48 20.86 1.75
N ASN A 50 -21.48 21.74 1.87
CA ASN A 50 -21.48 22.82 2.87
C ASN A 50 -21.51 24.20 2.18
N ASN A 51 -22.43 24.41 1.24
CA ASN A 51 -22.72 25.77 0.79
C ASN A 51 -24.09 25.94 0.13
N ARG A 52 -25.18 25.73 0.88
CA ARG A 52 -26.49 26.30 0.51
C ARG A 52 -27.27 26.82 1.72
N GLY A 53 -26.54 27.25 2.74
CA GLY A 53 -27.05 28.18 3.73
C GLY A 53 -26.43 29.54 3.46
N ALA A 54 -27.28 30.56 3.33
CA ALA A 54 -26.97 31.98 3.43
C ALA A 54 -26.64 32.75 2.14
N ARG A 55 -27.67 33.44 1.65
CA ARG A 55 -27.72 34.92 1.56
C ARG A 55 -26.59 35.61 0.79
N GLN A 56 -26.97 36.30 -0.29
CA GLN A 56 -26.35 37.42 -1.02
C GLN A 56 -26.34 37.05 -2.51
N SER A 57 -26.99 37.75 -3.44
CA SER A 57 -26.94 39.18 -3.71
C SER A 57 -28.15 39.48 -4.62
N ARG A 58 -29.14 40.28 -4.20
CA ARG A 58 -29.24 41.71 -4.57
C ARG A 58 -28.60 42.02 -5.93
N TYR A 59 -29.41 42.06 -6.98
CA TYR A 59 -29.60 43.17 -7.91
C TYR A 59 -30.90 42.92 -8.68
#